data_AF-E5AMH6-F1
#
_entry.id   AF-E5AMH6-F1
#
_cell.length_a   1.000
_cell.length_b   1.000
_cell.length_c   1.000
_cell.angle_alpha   90.00
_cell.angle_beta   90.00
_cell.angle_gamma   90.00
#
_symmetry.space_group_name_H-M   'P 1'
#
loop_
_entity.id
_entity.type
_entity.pdbx_description
1 polymer ?
#
loop_
_entity_poly.entity_id
_entity_poly.type
_entity_poly.pdbx_seq_one_letter_code
_entity_poly.pdbx_strand_id
1 'polypeptide(L)'
;MKSSTQSGAGIAASIADRASALREAEMENKSHAFWAGLFTIVLLVAIALTIAWFSMDRTERVPYDLVATTNVTGLRADAAVRYRGLAVGNVQNIHFDTHRPGRIVIRILVDKRVPLTHSSFASLGLQGVTGLGFIQLDDTGDDLHPLISSDENVAQIPMRPGLFDDLQRRGVALLNQMEKIAVNLQQMTDEPNRRQYLATARSIQDAASGVAALTQHLEPVTRKLPDTIDELNRTMGSVNVLATSLSNPNGPVAANLNRVGQAAEQAGVALAQLDTSMQELTARVGYETLPRVNSLADDVRQAMRSVHSAAGAINANPRALLFGAPSPEPGPGEPGFSWSSGSPR
;
A
#
# COMPACT_ATOMS: atom_id res chain seq x y z
N MET A 1 -109.10 -34.54 -36.39
CA MET A 1 -108.19 -33.38 -36.47
C MET A 1 -108.03 -32.76 -35.09
N LYS A 2 -107.10 -33.27 -34.27
CA LYS A 2 -106.88 -32.84 -32.87
C LYS A 2 -105.39 -33.02 -32.55
N SER A 3 -104.51 -32.33 -33.28
CA SER A 3 -103.06 -32.54 -33.15
C SER A 3 -102.20 -31.34 -33.57
N SER A 4 -102.70 -30.10 -33.43
CA SER A 4 -101.93 -28.91 -33.81
C SER A 4 -101.74 -27.88 -32.68
N THR A 5 -102.54 -27.93 -31.61
CA THR A 5 -102.51 -26.90 -30.56
C THR A 5 -101.63 -27.21 -29.35
N GLN A 6 -101.02 -28.41 -29.25
CA GLN A 6 -100.17 -28.78 -28.10
C GLN A 6 -98.66 -28.58 -28.37
N SER A 7 -98.26 -28.35 -29.62
CA SER A 7 -96.86 -28.17 -30.01
C SER A 7 -96.33 -26.75 -29.72
N GLY A 8 -97.19 -25.73 -29.78
CA GLY A 8 -96.78 -24.33 -29.55
C GLY A 8 -96.44 -24.00 -28.09
N ALA A 9 -97.10 -24.64 -27.13
CA ALA A 9 -96.89 -24.37 -25.69
C ALA A 9 -95.57 -24.94 -25.16
N GLY A 10 -95.13 -26.11 -25.66
CA GLY A 10 -93.86 -26.73 -25.25
C GLY A 10 -92.63 -25.97 -25.75
N ILE A 11 -92.72 -25.36 -26.94
CA ILE A 11 -91.62 -24.57 -27.53
C ILE A 11 -91.48 -23.22 -26.79
N ALA A 12 -92.58 -22.56 -26.44
CA ALA A 12 -92.54 -21.31 -25.67
C ALA A 12 -91.97 -21.49 -24.26
N ALA A 13 -92.31 -22.58 -23.57
CA ALA A 13 -91.76 -22.90 -22.26
C ALA A 13 -90.24 -23.20 -22.32
N SER A 14 -89.78 -23.94 -23.34
CA SER A 14 -88.36 -24.25 -23.53
C SER A 14 -87.50 -23.02 -23.85
N ILE A 15 -88.06 -22.02 -24.56
CA ILE A 15 -87.37 -20.76 -24.86
C ILE A 15 -87.27 -19.87 -23.62
N ALA A 16 -88.32 -19.82 -22.78
CA ALA A 16 -88.30 -19.05 -21.53
C ALA A 16 -87.32 -19.63 -20.49
N ASP A 17 -87.21 -20.95 -20.41
CA ASP A 17 -86.29 -21.66 -19.52
C ASP A 17 -84.82 -21.49 -19.96
N ARG A 18 -84.56 -21.53 -21.28
CA ARG A 18 -83.23 -21.19 -21.83
C ARG A 18 -82.88 -19.71 -21.67
N ALA A 19 -83.84 -18.80 -21.75
CA ALA A 19 -83.60 -17.37 -21.59
C ALA A 19 -83.32 -16.97 -20.13
N SER A 20 -83.89 -17.68 -19.16
CA SER A 20 -83.60 -17.50 -17.73
C SER A 20 -82.24 -18.10 -17.36
N ALA A 21 -81.91 -19.31 -17.83
CA ALA A 21 -80.58 -19.91 -17.65
C ALA A 21 -79.43 -19.09 -18.27
N LEU A 22 -79.67 -18.45 -19.42
CA LEU A 22 -78.69 -17.53 -20.03
C LEU A 22 -78.55 -16.22 -19.23
N ARG A 23 -79.64 -15.72 -18.63
CA ARG A 23 -79.60 -14.54 -17.73
C ARG A 23 -78.89 -14.83 -16.41
N GLU A 24 -79.07 -16.02 -15.85
CA GLU A 24 -78.38 -16.45 -14.63
C GLU A 24 -76.88 -16.65 -14.89
N ALA A 25 -76.50 -17.30 -16.01
CA ALA A 25 -75.09 -17.42 -16.42
C ALA A 25 -74.43 -16.06 -16.70
N GLU A 26 -75.20 -15.07 -17.21
CA GLU A 26 -74.71 -13.70 -17.41
C GLU A 26 -74.56 -12.92 -16.10
N MET A 27 -75.31 -13.26 -15.05
CA MET A 27 -75.23 -12.64 -13.71
C MET A 27 -74.13 -13.27 -12.84
N GLU A 28 -73.86 -14.56 -12.99
CA GLU A 28 -72.81 -15.27 -12.25
C GLU A 28 -71.40 -14.83 -12.69
N ASN A 29 -71.20 -14.58 -13.99
CA ASN A 29 -69.91 -14.12 -14.54
C ASN A 29 -69.61 -12.63 -14.27
N LYS A 30 -70.63 -11.78 -14.06
CA LYS A 30 -70.47 -10.36 -13.73
C LYS A 30 -69.89 -10.14 -12.33
N SER A 31 -70.21 -11.03 -11.40
CA SER A 31 -69.70 -10.97 -10.02
C SER A 31 -68.21 -11.28 -9.94
N HIS A 32 -67.74 -12.30 -10.68
CA HIS A 32 -66.31 -12.64 -10.74
C HIS A 32 -65.47 -11.56 -11.43
N ALA A 33 -66.01 -10.93 -12.49
CA ALA A 33 -65.34 -9.81 -13.15
C ALA A 33 -65.17 -8.59 -12.21
N PHE A 34 -66.16 -8.30 -11.36
CA PHE A 34 -66.07 -7.25 -10.34
C PHE A 34 -65.00 -7.56 -9.29
N TRP A 35 -64.98 -8.79 -8.76
CA TRP A 35 -63.96 -9.23 -7.81
C TRP A 35 -62.56 -9.26 -8.41
N ALA A 36 -62.40 -9.67 -9.66
CA ALA A 36 -61.12 -9.64 -10.37
C ALA A 36 -60.62 -8.20 -10.61
N GLY A 37 -61.53 -7.29 -10.96
CA GLY A 37 -61.22 -5.85 -11.08
C GLY A 37 -60.79 -5.25 -9.75
N LEU A 38 -61.54 -5.51 -8.67
CA LEU A 38 -61.20 -5.05 -7.32
C LEU A 38 -59.85 -5.62 -6.85
N PHE A 39 -59.60 -6.92 -7.07
CA PHE A 39 -58.32 -7.54 -6.76
C PHE A 39 -57.16 -6.88 -7.50
N THR A 40 -57.35 -6.58 -8.79
CA THR A 40 -56.32 -5.92 -9.62
C THR A 40 -56.02 -4.51 -9.11
N ILE A 41 -57.04 -3.76 -8.71
CA ILE A 41 -56.85 -2.41 -8.12
C ILE A 41 -56.12 -2.51 -6.78
N VAL A 42 -56.52 -3.41 -5.90
CA VAL A 42 -55.85 -3.64 -4.60
C VAL A 42 -54.39 -4.04 -4.81
N LEU A 43 -54.12 -4.93 -5.76
CA LEU A 43 -52.76 -5.35 -6.11
C LEU A 43 -51.92 -4.18 -6.64
N LEU A 44 -52.48 -3.34 -7.50
CA LEU A 44 -51.80 -2.13 -7.99
C LEU A 44 -51.48 -1.14 -6.87
N VAL A 45 -52.41 -0.93 -5.94
CA VAL A 45 -52.19 -0.09 -4.76
C VAL A 45 -51.11 -0.70 -3.87
N ALA A 46 -51.13 -2.01 -3.63
CA ALA A 46 -50.11 -2.69 -2.84
C ALA A 46 -48.72 -2.60 -3.49
N ILE A 47 -48.61 -2.74 -4.81
CA ILE A 47 -47.36 -2.55 -5.55
C ILE A 47 -46.88 -1.11 -5.43
N ALA A 48 -47.76 -0.11 -5.63
CA ALA A 48 -47.42 1.30 -5.51
C ALA A 48 -46.93 1.65 -4.09
N LEU A 49 -47.60 1.13 -3.05
CA LEU A 49 -47.19 1.29 -1.66
C LEU A 49 -45.84 0.61 -1.38
N THR A 50 -45.59 -0.56 -1.96
CA THR A 50 -44.32 -1.29 -1.81
C THR A 50 -43.17 -0.51 -2.46
N ILE A 51 -43.39 0.04 -3.66
CA ILE A 51 -42.41 0.89 -4.36
C ILE A 51 -42.15 2.17 -3.54
N ALA A 52 -43.20 2.84 -3.06
CA ALA A 52 -43.06 4.04 -2.24
C ALA A 52 -42.34 3.77 -0.92
N TRP A 53 -42.59 2.62 -0.29
CA TRP A 53 -41.92 2.21 0.94
C TRP A 53 -40.44 1.89 0.70
N PHE A 54 -40.11 1.20 -0.40
CA PHE A 54 -38.73 0.88 -0.76
C PHE A 54 -37.94 2.11 -1.23
N SER A 55 -38.62 3.11 -1.81
CA SER A 55 -38.03 4.40 -2.19
C SER A 55 -37.75 5.33 -1.00
N MET A 56 -38.13 4.94 0.23
CA MET A 56 -37.92 5.72 1.45
C MET A 56 -36.50 5.52 2.03
N ASP A 57 -35.48 5.33 1.19
CA ASP A 57 -34.10 5.27 1.64
C ASP A 57 -33.61 6.71 1.88
N ARG A 58 -33.87 7.22 3.10
CA ARG A 58 -33.67 8.63 3.50
C ARG A 58 -32.22 9.00 3.81
N THR A 59 -31.26 8.38 3.15
CA THR A 59 -29.86 8.74 3.35
C THR A 59 -29.54 9.96 2.49
N GLU A 60 -29.54 11.15 3.08
CA GLU A 60 -29.03 12.36 2.42
C GLU A 60 -27.56 12.15 2.06
N ARG A 61 -27.27 12.07 0.75
CA ARG A 61 -25.91 11.97 0.22
C ARG A 61 -25.49 13.30 -0.35
N VAL A 62 -24.25 13.68 -0.08
CA VAL A 62 -23.62 14.92 -0.54
C VAL A 62 -22.55 14.57 -1.57
N PRO A 63 -22.47 15.31 -2.70
CA PRO A 63 -21.43 15.07 -3.70
C PRO A 63 -20.07 15.57 -3.23
N TYR A 64 -19.01 14.86 -3.60
CA TYR A 64 -17.61 15.32 -3.50
C TYR A 64 -16.87 14.93 -4.77
N ASP A 65 -15.89 15.75 -5.16
CA ASP A 65 -15.04 15.48 -6.32
C ASP A 65 -13.65 15.05 -5.87
N LEU A 66 -13.26 13.82 -6.21
CA LEU A 66 -11.90 13.34 -5.97
C LEU A 66 -11.02 13.70 -7.16
N VAL A 67 -9.85 14.28 -6.89
CA VAL A 67 -8.89 14.64 -7.92
C VAL A 67 -7.75 13.63 -7.93
N ALA A 68 -7.69 12.80 -8.97
CA ALA A 68 -6.67 11.79 -9.18
C ALA A 68 -5.64 12.24 -10.22
N THR A 69 -4.37 12.06 -9.90
CA THR A 69 -3.22 12.24 -10.84
C THR A 69 -2.56 10.92 -11.19
N THR A 70 -3.03 9.81 -10.62
CA THR A 70 -2.53 8.45 -10.82
C THR A 70 -3.59 7.57 -11.46
N ASN A 71 -3.20 6.35 -11.85
CA ASN A 71 -4.11 5.38 -12.44
C ASN A 71 -5.25 5.01 -11.46
N VAL A 72 -6.46 4.91 -11.99
CA VAL A 72 -7.68 4.52 -11.25
C VAL A 72 -8.15 3.11 -11.64
N THR A 73 -7.19 2.20 -11.89
CA THR A 73 -7.44 0.86 -12.43
C THR A 73 -8.43 0.08 -11.57
N GLY A 74 -9.41 -0.54 -12.22
CA GLY A 74 -10.44 -1.35 -11.55
C GLY A 74 -11.59 -0.52 -10.95
N LEU A 75 -11.46 0.81 -10.87
CA LEU A 75 -12.54 1.69 -10.43
C LEU A 75 -13.60 1.81 -11.52
N ARG A 76 -14.87 1.77 -11.13
CA ARG A 76 -16.03 1.89 -12.01
C ARG A 76 -17.09 2.79 -11.40
N ALA A 77 -18.04 3.23 -12.23
CA ALA A 77 -19.27 3.81 -11.71
C ALA A 77 -19.94 2.81 -10.75
N ASP A 78 -20.57 3.35 -9.71
CA ASP A 78 -21.20 2.62 -8.61
C ASP A 78 -20.24 1.80 -7.72
N ALA A 79 -18.92 1.99 -7.87
CA ALA A 79 -17.97 1.41 -6.93
C ALA A 79 -18.21 1.95 -5.51
N ALA A 80 -18.02 1.09 -4.51
CA ALA A 80 -18.22 1.46 -3.12
C ALA A 80 -17.21 2.53 -2.68
N VAL A 81 -17.70 3.50 -1.90
CA VAL A 81 -16.88 4.45 -1.17
C VAL A 81 -16.92 4.06 0.29
N ARG A 82 -15.73 3.90 0.88
CA ARG A 82 -15.58 3.45 2.26
C ARG A 82 -14.86 4.52 3.06
N TYR A 83 -15.31 4.80 4.27
CA TYR A 83 -14.58 5.62 5.23
C TYR A 83 -14.02 4.71 6.31
N ARG A 84 -12.70 4.63 6.45
CA ARG A 84 -12.02 3.75 7.42
C ARG A 84 -12.53 2.31 7.37
N GLY A 85 -12.90 1.83 6.18
CA GLY A 85 -13.40 0.47 5.94
C GLY A 85 -14.92 0.29 6.02
N LEU A 86 -15.70 1.29 6.46
CA LEU A 86 -17.16 1.25 6.47
C LEU A 86 -17.72 1.79 5.16
N ALA A 87 -18.68 1.11 4.53
CA ALA A 87 -19.35 1.63 3.34
C ALA A 87 -20.17 2.88 3.68
N VAL A 88 -19.88 3.98 3.00
CA VAL A 88 -20.49 5.30 3.28
C VAL A 88 -21.08 5.97 2.05
N GLY A 89 -20.89 5.38 0.87
CA GLY A 89 -21.25 6.02 -0.37
C GLY A 89 -20.91 5.19 -1.60
N ASN A 90 -21.06 5.82 -2.77
CA ASN A 90 -20.78 5.21 -4.06
C ASN A 90 -20.22 6.22 -5.06
N VAL A 91 -19.48 5.73 -6.05
CA VAL A 91 -18.98 6.54 -7.16
C VAL A 91 -20.13 6.83 -8.12
N GLN A 92 -20.42 8.10 -8.37
CA GLN A 92 -21.46 8.52 -9.32
C GLN A 92 -20.93 8.49 -10.75
N ASN A 93 -19.78 9.12 -11.02
CA ASN A 93 -19.18 9.15 -12.35
C ASN A 93 -17.65 9.35 -12.29
N ILE A 94 -16.99 9.06 -13.41
CA ILE A 94 -15.55 9.22 -13.60
C ILE A 94 -15.35 9.91 -14.95
N HIS A 95 -14.60 11.01 -14.96
CA HIS A 95 -14.34 11.79 -16.17
C HIS A 95 -12.96 12.46 -16.13
N PHE A 96 -12.44 12.79 -17.30
CA PHE A 96 -11.18 13.54 -17.41
C PHE A 96 -11.43 15.03 -17.17
N ASP A 97 -10.50 15.69 -16.48
CA ASP A 97 -10.54 17.14 -16.34
C ASP A 97 -10.21 17.80 -17.69
N THR A 98 -11.18 18.48 -18.28
CA THR A 98 -11.03 19.16 -19.57
C THR A 98 -10.13 20.40 -19.49
N HIS A 99 -9.94 20.97 -18.30
CA HIS A 99 -9.15 22.17 -18.09
C HIS A 99 -7.69 21.84 -17.73
N ARG A 100 -7.44 20.65 -17.16
CA ARG A 100 -6.10 20.21 -16.73
C ARG A 100 -5.81 18.78 -17.22
N PRO A 101 -5.15 18.64 -18.38
CA PRO A 101 -4.75 17.34 -18.91
C PRO A 101 -3.96 16.51 -17.88
N GLY A 102 -4.20 15.20 -17.86
CA GLY A 102 -3.55 14.28 -16.92
C GLY A 102 -4.21 14.18 -15.55
N ARG A 103 -5.35 14.85 -15.33
CA ARG A 103 -6.18 14.67 -14.13
C ARG A 103 -7.49 13.96 -14.44
N ILE A 104 -7.91 13.11 -13.51
CA ILE A 104 -9.19 12.43 -13.53
C ILE A 104 -9.98 12.96 -12.34
N VAL A 105 -11.21 13.38 -12.59
CA VAL A 105 -12.15 13.80 -11.55
C VAL A 105 -13.16 12.68 -11.36
N ILE A 106 -13.33 12.24 -10.13
CA ILE A 106 -14.25 11.17 -9.75
C ILE A 106 -15.30 11.78 -8.83
N ARG A 107 -16.55 11.82 -9.27
CA ARG A 107 -17.64 12.29 -8.42
C ARG A 107 -18.13 11.15 -7.55
N ILE A 108 -18.14 11.36 -6.23
CA ILE A 108 -18.66 10.42 -5.24
C ILE A 108 -19.85 11.03 -4.51
N LEU A 109 -20.78 10.17 -4.09
CA LEU A 109 -21.88 10.53 -3.20
C LEU A 109 -21.61 9.90 -1.85
N VAL A 110 -21.50 10.72 -0.81
CA VAL A 110 -21.18 10.27 0.55
C VAL A 110 -22.31 10.65 1.50
N ASP A 111 -22.68 9.77 2.42
CA ASP A 111 -23.62 10.06 3.49
C ASP A 111 -23.20 11.30 4.28
N LYS A 112 -24.12 12.26 4.45
CA LYS A 112 -23.90 13.51 5.17
C LYS A 112 -23.46 13.32 6.64
N ARG A 113 -23.72 12.15 7.23
CA ARG A 113 -23.32 11.80 8.60
C ARG A 113 -21.84 11.48 8.74
N VAL A 114 -21.11 11.31 7.64
CA VAL A 114 -19.67 11.02 7.67
C VAL A 114 -18.90 12.29 8.03
N PRO A 115 -18.03 12.25 9.06
CA PRO A 115 -17.23 13.40 9.47
C PRO A 115 -16.03 13.58 8.53
N LEU A 116 -16.27 14.11 7.33
CA LEU A 116 -15.20 14.54 6.43
C LEU A 116 -14.68 15.91 6.83
N THR A 117 -13.36 16.05 6.82
CA THR A 117 -12.65 17.25 7.23
C THR A 117 -11.72 17.76 6.12
N HIS A 118 -11.12 18.93 6.30
CA HIS A 118 -10.11 19.44 5.37
C HIS A 118 -8.85 18.58 5.29
N SER A 119 -8.56 17.74 6.31
CA SER A 119 -7.49 16.74 6.26
C SER A 119 -7.90 15.38 5.70
N SER A 120 -9.15 15.22 5.27
CA SER A 120 -9.60 14.01 4.59
C SER A 120 -8.92 13.83 3.23
N PHE A 121 -8.55 12.59 2.91
CA PHE A 121 -7.98 12.22 1.62
C PHE A 121 -8.56 10.91 1.14
N ALA A 122 -8.59 10.73 -0.18
CA ALA A 122 -9.02 9.49 -0.81
C ALA A 122 -7.81 8.65 -1.21
N SER A 123 -7.95 7.34 -1.22
CA SER A 123 -7.00 6.40 -1.84
C SER A 123 -7.75 5.31 -2.58
N LEU A 124 -7.12 4.74 -3.60
CA LEU A 124 -7.69 3.62 -4.34
C LEU A 124 -7.39 2.31 -3.63
N GLY A 125 -8.44 1.61 -3.20
CA GLY A 125 -8.36 0.25 -2.70
C GLY A 125 -8.72 -0.77 -3.78
N LEU A 126 -8.21 -2.00 -3.65
CA LEU A 126 -8.58 -3.13 -4.50
C LEU A 126 -9.22 -4.23 -3.66
N GLN A 127 -10.34 -4.76 -4.13
CA GLN A 127 -11.07 -5.83 -3.48
C GLN A 127 -10.64 -7.19 -4.04
N GLY A 128 -10.03 -7.98 -3.16
CA GLY A 128 -9.62 -9.35 -3.42
C GLY A 128 -8.67 -9.49 -4.61
N VAL A 129 -8.61 -10.71 -5.15
CA VAL A 129 -7.76 -11.04 -6.32
C VAL A 129 -8.40 -10.58 -7.63
N THR A 130 -9.70 -10.28 -7.63
CA THR A 130 -10.44 -9.81 -8.82
C THR A 130 -10.05 -8.42 -9.30
N GLY A 131 -9.36 -7.63 -8.46
CA GLY A 131 -8.88 -6.29 -8.84
C GLY A 131 -10.00 -5.25 -9.01
N LEU A 132 -11.18 -5.48 -8.42
CA LEU A 132 -12.25 -4.48 -8.42
C LEU A 132 -11.87 -3.33 -7.49
N GLY A 133 -11.87 -2.11 -8.01
CA GLY A 133 -11.48 -0.92 -7.27
C GLY A 133 -12.61 -0.38 -6.39
N PHE A 134 -12.26 0.13 -5.22
CA PHE A 134 -13.14 0.92 -4.36
C PHE A 134 -12.41 2.17 -3.87
N ILE A 135 -13.15 3.20 -3.51
CA ILE A 135 -12.57 4.40 -2.90
C ILE A 135 -12.49 4.20 -1.40
N GLN A 136 -11.31 4.42 -0.84
CA GLN A 136 -11.07 4.48 0.59
C GLN A 136 -10.83 5.94 0.99
N LEU A 137 -11.73 6.48 1.81
CA LEU A 137 -11.60 7.78 2.47
C LEU A 137 -10.98 7.55 3.85
N ASP A 138 -9.93 8.31 4.12
CA ASP A 138 -9.25 8.37 5.42
C ASP A 138 -8.97 9.83 5.76
N ASP A 139 -8.48 10.07 6.97
CA ASP A 139 -8.23 11.41 7.49
C ASP A 139 -6.90 11.42 8.23
N THR A 140 -6.05 12.42 7.97
CA THR A 140 -4.80 12.56 8.74
C THR A 140 -5.03 13.14 10.14
N GLY A 141 -6.14 13.85 10.34
CA GLY A 141 -6.47 14.53 11.60
C GLY A 141 -5.72 15.84 11.82
N ASP A 142 -5.02 16.35 10.79
CA ASP A 142 -4.27 17.61 10.88
C ASP A 142 -5.18 18.84 10.94
N ASP A 143 -6.33 18.78 10.26
CA ASP A 143 -7.32 19.86 10.21
C ASP A 143 -8.74 19.31 10.36
N LEU A 144 -9.29 19.47 11.56
CA LEU A 144 -10.60 18.92 11.94
C LEU A 144 -11.78 19.79 11.48
N HIS A 145 -11.56 20.89 10.76
CA HIS A 145 -12.67 21.69 10.24
C HIS A 145 -13.50 20.87 9.25
N PRO A 146 -14.85 20.87 9.38
CA PRO A 146 -15.71 20.10 8.48
C PRO A 146 -15.55 20.54 7.03
N LEU A 147 -15.40 19.57 6.13
CA LEU A 147 -15.37 19.83 4.70
C LEU A 147 -16.80 19.96 4.18
N ILE A 148 -17.26 21.21 4.00
CA ILE A 148 -18.62 21.49 3.54
C ILE A 148 -18.70 21.31 2.02
N SER A 149 -19.66 20.51 1.56
CA SER A 149 -19.95 20.31 0.15
C SER A 149 -21.46 20.36 -0.13
N SER A 150 -21.83 20.71 -1.36
CA SER A 150 -23.21 20.82 -1.83
C SER A 150 -23.27 20.61 -3.34
N ASP A 151 -24.46 20.45 -3.92
CA ASP A 151 -24.62 20.33 -5.37
C ASP A 151 -24.19 21.59 -6.13
N GLU A 152 -24.31 22.77 -5.52
CA GLU A 152 -23.90 24.06 -6.11
C GLU A 152 -22.38 24.31 -5.98
N ASN A 153 -21.79 23.85 -4.86
CA ASN A 153 -20.37 23.98 -4.58
C ASN A 153 -19.82 22.64 -4.09
N VAL A 154 -19.32 21.85 -5.04
CA VAL A 154 -18.77 20.51 -4.78
C VAL A 154 -17.35 20.64 -4.27
N ALA A 155 -17.11 20.22 -3.04
CA ALA A 155 -15.79 20.23 -2.44
C ALA A 155 -14.86 19.18 -3.08
N GLN A 156 -13.58 19.53 -3.20
CA GLN A 156 -12.56 18.65 -3.76
C GLN A 156 -11.76 17.95 -2.67
N ILE A 157 -11.58 16.64 -2.82
CA ILE A 157 -10.75 15.82 -1.94
C ILE A 157 -9.55 15.30 -2.74
N PRO A 158 -8.31 15.48 -2.26
CA PRO A 158 -7.14 14.97 -2.96
C PRO A 158 -7.09 13.45 -2.91
N MET A 159 -6.78 12.82 -4.06
CA MET A 159 -6.49 11.40 -4.10
C MET A 159 -4.99 11.16 -3.88
N ARG A 160 -4.67 10.35 -2.88
CA ARG A 160 -3.33 9.82 -2.62
C ARG A 160 -3.19 8.44 -3.24
N PRO A 161 -1.96 8.01 -3.52
CA PRO A 161 -1.78 6.67 -4.02
C PRO A 161 -2.17 5.59 -3.01
N GLY A 162 -2.73 4.49 -3.51
CA GLY A 162 -3.10 3.34 -2.68
C GLY A 162 -1.88 2.50 -2.27
N LEU A 163 -2.08 1.63 -1.27
CA LEU A 163 -1.03 0.74 -0.74
C LEU A 163 -0.32 -0.08 -1.83
N PHE A 164 -1.09 -0.63 -2.78
CA PHE A 164 -0.54 -1.44 -3.86
C PHE A 164 0.37 -0.64 -4.79
N ASP A 165 -0.06 0.56 -5.17
CA ASP A 165 0.68 1.47 -6.03
C ASP A 165 1.99 1.95 -5.34
N ASP A 166 1.92 2.19 -4.03
CA ASP A 166 3.10 2.48 -3.21
C ASP A 166 4.05 1.30 -3.10
N LEU A 167 3.54 0.08 -2.92
CA LEU A 167 4.36 -1.13 -2.88
C LEU A 167 5.08 -1.34 -4.23
N GLN A 168 4.39 -1.15 -5.35
CA GLN A 168 4.98 -1.24 -6.68
C GLN A 168 6.10 -0.21 -6.86
N ARG A 169 5.85 1.06 -6.53
CA ARG A 169 6.86 2.12 -6.62
C ARG A 169 8.08 1.85 -5.73
N ARG A 170 7.86 1.47 -4.48
CA ARG A 170 8.94 1.14 -3.53
C ARG A 170 9.72 -0.10 -3.97
N GLY A 171 9.05 -1.10 -4.55
CA GLY A 171 9.67 -2.30 -5.11
C GLY A 171 10.61 -1.97 -6.27
N VAL A 172 10.17 -1.16 -7.23
CA VAL A 172 11.02 -0.69 -8.34
C VAL A 172 12.21 0.12 -7.81
N ALA A 173 11.98 1.01 -6.84
CA ALA A 173 13.06 1.78 -6.23
C ALA A 173 14.11 0.88 -5.55
N LEU A 174 13.67 -0.18 -4.86
CA LEU A 174 14.56 -1.15 -4.23
C LEU A 174 15.38 -1.93 -5.28
N LEU A 175 14.74 -2.38 -6.37
CA LEU A 175 15.44 -3.07 -7.47
C LEU A 175 16.52 -2.17 -8.08
N ASN A 176 16.19 -0.91 -8.33
CA ASN A 176 17.16 0.06 -8.84
C ASN A 176 18.31 0.31 -7.86
N GLN A 177 18.03 0.28 -6.55
CA GLN A 177 19.07 0.41 -5.52
C GLN A 177 19.97 -0.82 -5.49
N MET A 178 19.42 -2.02 -5.65
CA MET A 178 20.18 -3.27 -5.73
C MET A 178 21.07 -3.30 -6.98
N GLU A 179 20.57 -2.84 -8.12
CA GLU A 179 21.35 -2.71 -9.35
C GLU A 179 22.54 -1.77 -9.15
N LYS A 180 22.33 -0.60 -8.53
CA LYS A 180 23.43 0.33 -8.20
C LYS A 180 24.48 -0.29 -7.28
N ILE A 181 24.06 -1.07 -6.29
CA ILE A 181 24.99 -1.78 -5.41
C ILE A 181 25.78 -2.81 -6.20
N ALA A 182 25.13 -3.58 -7.08
CA ALA A 182 25.80 -4.56 -7.94
C ALA A 182 26.83 -3.90 -8.86
N VAL A 183 26.48 -2.79 -9.50
CA VAL A 183 27.39 -2.00 -10.35
C VAL A 183 28.56 -1.44 -9.54
N ASN A 184 28.32 -0.90 -8.34
CA ASN A 184 29.38 -0.37 -7.49
C ASN A 184 30.32 -1.47 -7.00
N LEU A 185 29.80 -2.65 -6.64
CA LEU A 185 30.62 -3.81 -6.27
C LEU A 185 31.46 -4.29 -7.46
N GLN A 186 30.90 -4.31 -8.67
CA GLN A 186 31.65 -4.62 -9.88
C GLN A 186 32.79 -3.61 -10.09
N GLN A 187 32.53 -2.31 -9.97
CA GLN A 187 33.55 -1.27 -10.08
C GLN A 187 34.65 -1.40 -9.02
N MET A 188 34.32 -1.78 -7.78
CA MET A 188 35.34 -2.04 -6.74
C MET A 188 36.25 -3.24 -7.10
N THR A 189 35.73 -4.18 -7.88
CA THR A 189 36.44 -5.40 -8.30
C THR A 189 37.15 -5.24 -9.65
N ASP A 190 36.88 -4.15 -10.38
CA ASP A 190 37.45 -3.91 -11.72
C ASP A 190 38.98 -3.73 -11.68
N GLU A 191 39.62 -4.21 -12.74
CA GLU A 191 41.08 -4.22 -12.95
C GLU A 191 41.79 -2.86 -12.68
N PRO A 192 41.24 -1.69 -13.07
CA PRO A 192 41.83 -0.39 -12.76
C PRO A 192 41.87 -0.11 -11.26
N ASN A 193 40.79 -0.40 -10.53
CA ASN A 193 40.72 -0.19 -9.08
C ASN A 193 41.66 -1.14 -8.35
N ARG A 194 41.74 -2.41 -8.76
CA ARG A 194 42.72 -3.36 -8.22
C ARG A 194 44.16 -2.86 -8.41
N ARG A 195 44.49 -2.27 -9.57
CA ARG A 195 45.80 -1.66 -9.83
C ARG A 195 46.06 -0.43 -8.95
N GLN A 196 45.06 0.41 -8.73
CA GLN A 196 45.15 1.59 -7.86
C GLN A 196 45.39 1.19 -6.40
N TYR A 197 44.69 0.16 -5.90
CA TYR A 197 44.90 -0.38 -4.55
C TYR A 197 46.28 -1.01 -4.39
N LEU A 198 46.75 -1.79 -5.37
CA LEU A 198 48.10 -2.35 -5.37
C LEU A 198 49.19 -1.27 -5.46
N ALA A 199 48.96 -0.21 -6.25
CA ALA A 199 49.87 0.92 -6.35
C ALA A 199 49.96 1.67 -5.00
N THR A 200 48.82 1.90 -4.36
CA THR A 200 48.76 2.53 -3.04
C THR A 200 49.47 1.70 -1.97
N ALA A 201 49.25 0.38 -1.97
CA ALA A 201 49.94 -0.54 -1.07
C ALA A 201 51.46 -0.52 -1.29
N ARG A 202 51.92 -0.47 -2.55
CA ARG A 202 53.34 -0.30 -2.87
C ARG A 202 53.89 1.03 -2.39
N SER A 203 53.20 2.14 -2.62
CA SER A 203 53.66 3.46 -2.15
C SER A 203 53.77 3.55 -0.63
N ILE A 204 52.89 2.87 0.11
CA ILE A 204 53.00 2.76 1.59
C ILE A 204 54.22 1.93 1.99
N GLN A 205 54.46 0.80 1.32
CA GLN A 205 55.65 -0.03 1.54
C GLN A 205 56.95 0.72 1.24
N ASP A 206 56.98 1.49 0.14
CA ASP A 206 58.11 2.30 -0.28
C ASP A 206 58.36 3.47 0.69
N ALA A 207 57.29 4.12 1.18
CA ALA A 207 57.40 5.15 2.21
C ALA A 207 57.91 4.58 3.54
N ALA A 208 57.39 3.42 3.97
CA ALA A 208 57.82 2.76 5.21
C ALA A 208 59.28 2.30 5.14
N SER A 209 59.71 1.77 3.99
CA SER A 209 61.12 1.39 3.77
C SER A 209 62.04 2.60 3.64
N GLY A 210 61.59 3.71 3.03
CA GLY A 210 62.33 4.97 2.99
C GLY A 210 62.54 5.58 4.39
N VAL A 211 61.52 5.51 5.26
CA VAL A 211 61.64 5.94 6.67
C VAL A 211 62.60 5.02 7.45
N ALA A 212 62.55 3.70 7.19
CA ALA A 212 63.48 2.74 7.79
C ALA A 212 64.94 2.94 7.30
N ALA A 213 65.14 3.28 6.03
CA ALA A 213 66.46 3.57 5.46
C ALA A 213 67.02 4.92 5.95
N LEU A 214 66.16 5.93 6.11
CA LEU A 214 66.55 7.23 6.66
C LEU A 214 66.99 7.11 8.13
N THR A 215 66.34 6.23 8.90
CA THR A 215 66.74 5.93 10.28
C THR A 215 68.03 5.11 10.38
N GLN A 216 68.35 4.28 9.39
CA GLN A 216 69.61 3.51 9.32
C GLN A 216 70.81 4.31 8.78
N HIS A 217 70.59 5.39 8.02
CA HIS A 217 71.65 6.21 7.42
C HIS A 217 71.93 7.54 8.14
N LEU A 218 71.36 7.74 9.32
CA LEU A 218 71.67 8.89 10.19
C LEU A 218 73.02 8.78 10.93
N GLU A 219 73.82 7.74 10.68
CA GLU A 219 75.07 7.50 11.42
C GLU A 219 76.32 8.26 10.91
N PRO A 220 76.44 8.73 9.65
CA PRO A 220 77.58 9.57 9.26
C PRO A 220 77.17 10.91 8.63
N VAL A 221 76.45 11.76 9.37
CA VAL A 221 76.24 13.19 8.99
C VAL A 221 77.49 14.06 9.29
N THR A 222 78.56 13.50 9.84
CA THR A 222 79.73 14.26 10.33
C THR A 222 80.83 14.58 9.32
N ARG A 223 80.67 14.33 8.00
CA ARG A 223 81.79 14.51 7.03
C ARG A 223 81.58 15.43 5.82
N LYS A 224 80.44 16.13 5.68
CA LYS A 224 80.23 17.11 4.58
C LYS A 224 79.71 18.47 5.06
N LEU A 225 80.28 18.96 6.16
CA LEU A 225 79.85 20.18 6.83
C LEU A 225 80.15 21.50 6.07
N PRO A 226 81.16 21.64 5.19
CA PRO A 226 81.41 22.94 4.53
C PRO A 226 80.32 23.35 3.54
N ASP A 227 79.84 22.44 2.68
CA ASP A 227 78.83 22.76 1.66
C ASP A 227 77.42 22.94 2.25
N THR A 228 77.16 22.33 3.41
CA THR A 228 75.87 22.42 4.11
C THR A 228 75.66 23.79 4.76
N ILE A 229 76.74 24.52 5.09
CA ILE A 229 76.65 25.86 5.72
C ILE A 229 76.17 26.94 4.73
N ASP A 230 76.54 26.84 3.45
CA ASP A 230 76.06 27.77 2.43
C ASP A 230 74.58 27.52 2.06
N GLU A 231 74.15 26.26 2.06
CA GLU A 231 72.75 25.87 1.89
C GLU A 231 71.90 26.29 3.11
N LEU A 232 72.46 26.20 4.32
CA LEU A 232 71.85 26.68 5.57
C LEU A 232 71.70 28.20 5.59
N ASN A 233 72.70 28.96 5.11
CA ASN A 233 72.59 30.42 5.02
C ASN A 233 71.51 30.87 4.02
N ARG A 234 71.37 30.17 2.88
CA ARG A 234 70.25 30.41 1.94
C ARG A 234 68.91 30.03 2.55
N THR A 235 68.83 28.90 3.22
CA THR A 235 67.62 28.42 3.91
C THR A 235 67.22 29.37 5.04
N MET A 236 68.17 29.91 5.81
CA MET A 236 67.90 30.93 6.83
C MET A 236 67.43 32.26 6.23
N GLY A 237 67.95 32.64 5.05
CA GLY A 237 67.40 33.75 4.27
C GLY A 237 65.95 33.53 3.84
N SER A 238 65.61 32.33 3.37
CA SER A 238 64.24 31.93 3.01
C SER A 238 63.31 31.87 4.23
N VAL A 239 63.81 31.41 5.38
CA VAL A 239 63.08 31.40 6.65
C VAL A 239 62.83 32.82 7.15
N ASN A 240 63.73 33.77 6.94
CA ASN A 240 63.51 35.17 7.32
C ASN A 240 62.40 35.81 6.46
N VAL A 241 62.34 35.48 5.17
CA VAL A 241 61.24 35.90 4.25
C VAL A 241 59.91 35.24 4.65
N LEU A 242 59.94 33.96 5.04
CA LEU A 242 58.77 33.23 5.54
C LEU A 242 58.28 33.80 6.88
N ALA A 243 59.18 34.12 7.80
CA ALA A 243 58.87 34.73 9.10
C ALA A 243 58.26 36.13 8.92
N THR A 244 58.79 36.93 7.98
CA THR A 244 58.22 38.24 7.66
C THR A 244 56.83 38.11 7.02
N SER A 245 56.59 37.06 6.23
CA SER A 245 55.28 36.74 5.64
C SER A 245 54.27 36.18 6.65
N LEU A 246 54.74 35.47 7.67
CA LEU A 246 53.94 34.93 8.79
C LEU A 246 53.57 36.01 9.82
N SER A 247 54.38 37.07 9.93
CA SER A 247 54.16 38.18 10.86
C SER A 247 53.17 39.23 10.33
N ASN A 248 52.71 39.08 9.08
CA ASN A 248 51.78 40.02 8.46
C ASN A 248 50.32 39.60 8.73
N PRO A 249 49.57 40.34 9.56
CA PRO A 249 48.22 39.94 10.02
C PRO A 249 47.16 39.89 8.91
N ASN A 250 47.46 40.42 7.72
CA ASN A 250 46.57 40.40 6.54
C ASN A 250 46.98 39.36 5.47
N GLY A 251 47.88 38.42 5.81
CA GLY A 251 48.38 37.41 4.87
C GLY A 251 47.44 36.20 4.66
N PRO A 252 47.54 35.49 3.52
CA PRO A 252 46.69 34.35 3.17
C PRO A 252 46.80 33.16 4.14
N VAL A 253 47.89 33.08 4.93
CA VAL A 253 48.12 32.02 5.92
C VAL A 253 47.25 32.20 7.17
N ALA A 254 47.06 33.43 7.67
CA ALA A 254 46.16 33.70 8.81
C ALA A 254 44.69 33.43 8.44
N ALA A 255 44.29 33.78 7.21
CA ALA A 255 42.96 33.47 6.70
C ALA A 255 42.72 31.96 6.55
N ASN A 256 43.73 31.18 6.16
CA ASN A 256 43.63 29.72 6.08
C ASN A 256 43.67 29.05 7.46
N LEU A 257 44.47 29.56 8.41
CA LEU A 257 44.49 29.05 9.78
C LEU A 257 43.17 29.28 10.51
N ASN A 258 42.50 30.43 10.31
CA ASN A 258 41.16 30.67 10.86
C ASN A 258 40.10 29.74 10.23
N ARG A 259 40.20 29.45 8.92
CA ARG A 259 39.30 28.48 8.26
C ARG A 259 39.55 27.05 8.73
N VAL A 260 40.80 26.66 8.93
CA VAL A 260 41.17 25.34 9.48
C VAL A 260 40.75 25.22 10.93
N GLY A 261 40.88 26.29 11.73
CA GLY A 261 40.35 26.36 13.10
C GLY A 261 38.84 26.16 13.15
N GLN A 262 38.09 26.89 12.31
CA GLN A 262 36.63 26.71 12.21
C GLN A 262 36.23 25.32 11.68
N ALA A 263 36.97 24.77 10.71
CA ALA A 263 36.71 23.42 10.21
C ALA A 263 37.01 22.33 11.26
N ALA A 264 38.05 22.53 12.08
CA ALA A 264 38.39 21.64 13.19
C ALA A 264 37.37 21.73 14.33
N GLU A 265 36.83 22.92 14.60
CA GLU A 265 35.77 23.13 15.61
C GLU A 265 34.44 22.49 15.15
N GLN A 266 34.08 22.66 13.87
CA GLN A 266 32.92 21.99 13.27
C GLN A 266 33.09 20.46 13.22
N ALA A 267 34.30 19.97 12.94
CA ALA A 267 34.60 18.54 13.01
C ALA A 267 34.53 18.01 14.45
N GLY A 268 34.98 18.78 15.44
CA GLY A 268 34.86 18.43 16.86
C GLY A 268 33.40 18.30 17.31
N VAL A 269 32.53 19.21 16.89
CA VAL A 269 31.08 19.14 17.16
C VAL A 269 30.44 17.95 16.44
N ALA A 270 30.79 17.70 15.18
CA ALA A 270 30.28 16.55 14.43
C ALA A 270 30.74 15.20 15.02
N LEU A 271 31.98 15.13 15.51
CA LEU A 271 32.52 13.94 16.17
C LEU A 271 31.87 13.71 17.54
N ALA A 272 31.58 14.76 18.31
CA ALA A 272 30.83 14.66 19.56
C ALA A 272 29.38 14.17 19.33
N GLN A 273 28.73 14.62 18.26
CA GLN A 273 27.40 14.15 17.86
C GLN A 273 27.43 12.69 17.38
N LEU A 274 28.50 12.28 16.68
CA LEU A 274 28.72 10.87 16.29
C LEU A 274 28.93 9.96 17.50
N ASP A 275 29.68 10.40 18.51
CA ASP A 275 29.90 9.62 19.75
C ASP A 275 28.59 9.43 20.53
N THR A 276 27.77 10.48 20.61
CA THR A 276 26.44 10.42 21.24
C THR A 276 25.49 9.49 20.47
N SER A 277 25.52 9.54 19.14
CA SER A 277 24.70 8.67 18.26
C SER A 277 25.17 7.21 18.30
N MET A 278 26.48 6.96 18.44
CA MET A 278 27.07 5.63 18.61
C MET A 278 26.71 5.01 19.95
N GLN A 279 26.66 5.80 21.03
CA GLN A 279 26.19 5.36 22.35
C GLN A 279 24.70 4.99 22.32
N GLU A 280 23.87 5.75 21.60
CA GLU A 280 22.45 5.42 21.42
C GLU A 280 22.24 4.19 20.52
N LEU A 281 23.07 4.01 19.49
CA LEU A 281 23.05 2.83 18.62
C LEU A 281 23.54 1.57 19.36
N THR A 282 24.58 1.65 20.20
CA THR A 282 25.04 0.52 21.01
C THR A 282 24.05 0.15 22.12
N ALA A 283 23.33 1.12 22.69
CA ALA A 283 22.21 0.85 23.60
C ALA A 283 21.03 0.15 22.90
N ARG A 284 20.68 0.52 21.66
CA ARG A 284 19.59 -0.13 20.91
C ARG A 284 19.97 -1.48 20.30
N VAL A 285 21.20 -1.63 19.83
CA VAL A 285 21.72 -2.88 19.27
C VAL A 285 21.95 -3.94 20.37
N GLY A 286 22.48 -3.54 21.53
CA GLY A 286 22.76 -4.47 22.63
C GLY A 286 21.55 -5.09 23.31
N TYR A 287 20.43 -4.35 23.45
CA TYR A 287 19.27 -4.81 24.21
C TYR A 287 18.12 -5.39 23.36
N GLU A 288 17.98 -5.01 22.08
CA GLU A 288 16.82 -5.44 21.27
C GLU A 288 17.16 -6.35 20.07
N THR A 289 18.37 -6.24 19.52
CA THR A 289 18.68 -6.93 18.25
C THR A 289 19.23 -8.35 18.42
N LEU A 290 20.02 -8.61 19.47
CA LEU A 290 20.64 -9.93 19.69
C LEU A 290 19.62 -11.06 19.98
N PRO A 291 18.56 -10.87 20.79
CA PRO A 291 17.55 -11.91 20.98
C PRO A 291 16.68 -12.14 19.73
N ARG A 292 16.41 -11.09 18.95
CA ARG A 292 15.55 -11.14 17.76
C ARG A 292 16.20 -11.80 16.55
N VAL A 293 17.52 -11.72 16.41
CA VAL A 293 18.23 -12.44 15.34
C VAL A 293 18.25 -13.94 15.61
N ASN A 294 18.38 -14.35 16.88
CA ASN A 294 18.30 -15.76 17.25
C ASN A 294 16.88 -16.32 17.09
N SER A 295 15.84 -15.55 17.47
CA SER A 295 14.45 -15.96 17.24
C SER A 295 14.10 -16.01 15.75
N LEU A 296 14.61 -15.08 14.93
CA LEU A 296 14.42 -15.12 13.48
C LEU A 296 15.05 -16.36 12.84
N ALA A 297 16.24 -16.78 13.29
CA ALA A 297 16.89 -17.99 12.81
C ALA A 297 16.09 -19.27 13.19
N ASP A 298 15.44 -19.26 14.34
CA ASP A 298 14.57 -20.37 14.77
C ASP A 298 13.23 -20.36 14.01
N ASP A 299 12.64 -19.19 13.79
CA ASP A 299 11.40 -19.02 13.01
C ASP A 299 11.61 -19.41 11.54
N VAL A 300 12.75 -19.07 10.94
CA VAL A 300 13.12 -19.49 9.57
C VAL A 300 13.29 -21.01 9.51
N ARG A 301 13.93 -21.63 10.51
CA ARG A 301 14.05 -23.10 10.57
C ARG A 301 12.71 -23.80 10.80
N GLN A 302 11.78 -23.19 11.52
CA GLN A 302 10.42 -23.68 11.70
C GLN A 302 9.61 -23.57 10.40
N ALA A 303 9.69 -22.42 9.74
CA ALA A 303 9.01 -22.16 8.47
C ALA A 303 9.50 -23.12 7.38
N MET A 304 10.81 -23.33 7.24
CA MET A 304 11.37 -24.28 6.28
C MET A 304 10.89 -25.72 6.52
N ARG A 305 10.73 -26.12 7.79
CA ARG A 305 10.15 -27.43 8.13
C ARG A 305 8.67 -27.52 7.75
N SER A 306 7.87 -26.48 8.01
CA SER A 306 6.45 -26.46 7.59
C SER A 306 6.28 -26.50 6.08
N VAL A 307 7.16 -25.83 5.32
CA VAL A 307 7.17 -25.87 3.85
C VAL A 307 7.54 -27.26 3.35
N HIS A 308 8.54 -27.90 3.97
CA HIS A 308 8.92 -29.28 3.63
C HIS A 308 7.78 -30.28 3.93
N SER A 309 7.10 -30.13 5.06
CA SER A 309 5.95 -30.97 5.42
C SER A 309 4.75 -30.74 4.49
N ALA A 310 4.47 -29.49 4.12
CA ALA A 310 3.39 -29.16 3.17
C ALA A 310 3.69 -29.70 1.77
N ALA A 311 4.94 -29.56 1.30
CA ALA A 311 5.39 -30.13 0.04
C ALA A 311 5.30 -31.67 0.05
N GLY A 312 5.68 -32.32 1.15
CA GLY A 312 5.52 -33.76 1.36
C GLY A 312 4.05 -34.19 1.36
N ALA A 313 3.16 -33.44 2.01
CA ALA A 313 1.73 -33.71 2.06
C ALA A 313 1.06 -33.57 0.68
N ILE A 314 1.45 -32.55 -0.10
CA ILE A 314 0.98 -32.35 -1.48
C ILE A 314 1.46 -33.48 -2.38
N ASN A 315 2.72 -33.92 -2.23
CA ASN A 315 3.27 -35.03 -3.01
C ASN A 315 2.62 -36.37 -2.65
N ALA A 316 2.30 -36.59 -1.37
CA ALA A 316 1.66 -37.80 -0.90
C ALA A 316 0.16 -37.87 -1.23
N ASN A 317 -0.54 -36.72 -1.25
CA ASN A 317 -1.98 -36.65 -1.50
C ASN A 317 -2.38 -35.41 -2.33
N PRO A 318 -2.10 -35.40 -3.64
CA PRO A 318 -2.42 -34.25 -4.51
C PRO A 318 -3.92 -33.97 -4.62
N ARG A 319 -4.77 -34.97 -4.35
CA ARG A 319 -6.24 -34.84 -4.34
C ARG A 319 -6.77 -33.97 -3.18
N ALA A 320 -5.99 -33.78 -2.12
CA ALA A 320 -6.37 -32.94 -0.98
C ALA A 320 -6.46 -31.44 -1.33
N LEU A 321 -5.81 -31.00 -2.41
CA LEU A 321 -5.90 -29.61 -2.91
C LEU A 321 -7.28 -29.26 -3.48
N LEU A 322 -8.00 -30.27 -3.99
CA LEU A 322 -9.31 -30.08 -4.63
C LEU A 322 -10.48 -30.42 -3.68
N PHE A 323 -10.29 -31.35 -2.75
CA PHE A 323 -11.35 -31.87 -1.89
C PHE A 323 -11.15 -31.60 -0.39
N GLY A 324 -10.07 -30.91 -0.02
CA GLY A 324 -9.66 -30.72 1.38
C GLY A 324 -8.91 -31.93 1.93
N ALA A 325 -8.09 -31.72 2.96
CA ALA A 325 -7.43 -32.82 3.66
C ALA A 325 -8.48 -33.68 4.40
N PRO A 326 -8.39 -35.02 4.36
CA PRO A 326 -9.27 -35.86 5.16
C PRO A 326 -9.07 -35.53 6.65
N SER A 327 -10.17 -35.39 7.39
CA SER A 327 -10.10 -35.21 8.84
C SER A 327 -9.31 -36.36 9.46
N PRO A 328 -8.34 -36.08 10.35
CA PRO A 328 -7.62 -37.14 11.04
C PRO A 328 -8.60 -38.05 11.78
N GLU A 329 -8.31 -39.34 11.84
CA GLU A 329 -9.10 -40.27 12.64
C GLU A 329 -9.08 -39.79 14.11
N PRO A 330 -10.24 -39.76 14.79
CA PRO A 330 -10.33 -39.28 16.17
C PRO A 330 -9.34 -40.02 17.06
N GLY A 331 -8.66 -39.30 17.95
CA GLY A 331 -7.73 -39.90 18.91
C GLY A 331 -8.42 -40.46 20.16
N PRO A 332 -7.73 -41.26 21.00
CA PRO A 332 -8.24 -41.67 22.29
C PRO A 332 -8.72 -40.49 23.13
N GLY A 333 -10.03 -40.44 23.42
CA GLY A 333 -10.67 -39.37 24.19
C GLY A 333 -11.45 -38.33 23.37
N GLU A 334 -11.40 -38.40 22.03
CA GLU A 334 -12.20 -37.54 21.15
C GLU A 334 -13.55 -38.18 20.78
N PRO A 335 -14.62 -37.38 20.61
CA PRO A 335 -15.91 -37.89 20.16
C PRO A 335 -15.79 -38.60 18.81
N GLY A 336 -16.17 -39.89 18.76
CA GLY A 336 -16.09 -40.70 17.54
C GLY A 336 -14.89 -41.66 17.48
N PHE A 337 -14.01 -41.67 18.48
CA PHE A 337 -12.95 -42.68 18.57
C PHE A 337 -13.51 -44.05 18.94
N SER A 338 -13.15 -45.08 18.17
CA SER A 338 -13.43 -46.47 18.50
C SER A 338 -12.13 -47.25 18.57
N TRP A 339 -11.95 -48.03 19.63
CA TRP A 339 -10.88 -49.01 19.70
C TRP A 339 -11.19 -50.10 18.70
N SER A 340 -10.30 -50.33 17.73
CA SER A 340 -10.41 -51.52 16.88
C SER A 340 -10.23 -52.74 17.78
N SER A 341 -11.32 -53.42 18.10
CA SER A 341 -11.28 -54.70 18.78
C SER A 341 -10.69 -55.72 17.81
N GLY A 342 -9.38 -55.92 17.89
CA GLY A 342 -8.70 -56.97 17.15
C GLY A 342 -9.34 -58.32 17.51
N SER A 343 -9.93 -58.97 16.52
CA SER A 343 -10.37 -60.36 16.63
C SER A 343 -9.14 -61.22 16.93
N PRO A 344 -9.13 -62.00 18.03
CA PRO A 344 -8.12 -63.03 18.19
C PRO A 344 -8.31 -64.09 17.11
N ARG A 345 -7.22 -64.47 16.46
CA ARG A 345 -7.13 -65.61 15.53
C ARG A 345 -7.43 -66.92 16.23
#